data_AF-A0A1J3IM61-F1
#
_entry.id   AF-A0A1J3IM61-F1
#
_cell.length_a   1.000
_cell.length_b   1.000
_cell.length_c   1.000
_cell.angle_alpha   90.00
_cell.angle_beta   90.00
_cell.angle_gamma   90.00
#
_symmetry.space_group_name_H-M   'P 1'
#
loop_
_entity.id
_entity.type
_entity.pdbx_description
1 polymer ?
#
loop_
_entity_poly.entity_id
_entity_poly.type
_entity_poly.pdbx_seq_one_letter_code
_entity_poly.pdbx_strand_id
1 'polypeptide(L)'
;MEPTQSPTEPGVYSGEDFVHIEGPRPAGDMSLSDSIVNVEKDELLDEAEEEFRDSESIVSGGDAAGGSGDGDGIGGGAVDYGECSSETKKVELPEEFSKSVVILTCESTGSGGSCDVYLIGTAHVSKESCREVEAIVSILKPEVVFVELCSSRLSVLKPQSLKIPTMADMIESWKQKQNTFGILYGWFLAKIASQLEVFPGAEFRVAYEEALKYGGKVILGDRPVQITLKRTWAKMPLWHKVKFLYSFLFQAVFLPSPEELNRMLKEMDNLDMVTLVIQEMSKEFPTLMDTLVRERDQYMAASLLRVASEHSSVVAVIGRGHIDGIKKNWKQPITMKDLMEIPTDESVFTVKRIISSVAIAVAGTAIVSGILLARRR
;
A
#
# COMPACT_ATOMS: atom_id res chain seq x y z
N MET A 1 48.89 -2.11 68.61
CA MET A 1 49.66 -2.35 67.38
C MET A 1 49.11 -3.61 66.77
N GLU A 2 48.31 -3.49 65.71
CA GLU A 2 48.03 -4.55 64.74
C GLU A 2 47.62 -3.87 63.42
N PRO A 3 48.06 -4.38 62.25
CA PRO A 3 48.15 -3.58 61.04
C PRO A 3 47.08 -3.90 59.98
N THR A 4 46.61 -2.80 59.37
CA THR A 4 46.31 -2.52 57.95
C THR A 4 46.15 -3.67 56.94
N GLN A 5 45.02 -3.70 56.22
CA GLN A 5 44.94 -3.41 54.76
C GLN A 5 43.48 -3.26 54.27
N SER A 6 43.32 -2.49 53.19
CA SER A 6 42.12 -1.76 52.74
C SER A 6 41.54 -2.35 51.40
N PRO A 7 40.62 -1.69 50.66
CA PRO A 7 39.28 -2.21 50.35
C PRO A 7 39.07 -2.58 48.86
N THR A 8 37.93 -3.19 48.51
CA THR A 8 37.47 -3.34 47.12
C THR A 8 35.98 -2.95 47.01
N GLU A 9 35.67 -2.19 45.96
CA GLU A 9 34.41 -1.46 45.67
C GLU A 9 33.18 -2.34 45.32
N PRO A 10 31.95 -1.77 45.32
CA PRO A 10 30.70 -2.53 45.43
C PRO A 10 30.06 -2.91 44.08
N GLY A 11 29.53 -4.14 44.03
CA GLY A 11 28.65 -4.63 42.98
C GLY A 11 27.20 -4.15 43.13
N VAL A 12 26.62 -3.76 42.01
CA VAL A 12 25.29 -3.16 41.84
C VAL A 12 24.16 -4.19 42.03
N TYR A 13 23.10 -3.73 42.72
CA TYR A 13 21.83 -4.41 43.01
C TYR A 13 21.14 -5.01 41.76
N SER A 14 20.75 -6.29 41.84
CA SER A 14 19.70 -6.90 41.01
C SER A 14 18.44 -7.05 41.86
N GLY A 15 17.42 -6.24 41.58
CA GLY A 15 16.07 -6.36 42.15
C GLY A 15 15.14 -7.09 41.19
N GLU A 16 14.40 -8.05 41.75
CA GLU A 16 13.56 -9.05 41.09
C GLU A 16 12.17 -8.51 40.68
N ASP A 17 11.41 -9.40 40.02
CA ASP A 17 9.94 -9.45 39.87
C ASP A 17 9.28 -8.80 38.64
N PHE A 18 9.08 -9.62 37.59
CA PHE A 18 7.92 -9.49 36.70
C PHE A 18 7.19 -10.83 36.54
N VAL A 19 5.89 -10.76 36.79
CA VAL A 19 4.88 -11.82 36.73
C VAL A 19 4.77 -12.40 35.32
N HIS A 20 4.94 -13.72 35.19
CA HIS A 20 4.58 -14.46 33.98
C HIS A 20 3.06 -14.51 33.83
N ILE A 21 2.52 -13.81 32.82
CA ILE A 21 1.17 -14.05 32.29
C ILE A 21 1.33 -14.90 31.03
N GLU A 22 0.92 -16.16 31.09
CA GLU A 22 0.74 -17.00 29.90
C GLU A 22 -0.48 -16.48 29.12
N GLY A 23 -0.23 -15.67 28.08
CA GLY A 23 -1.23 -15.39 27.04
C GLY A 23 -1.35 -16.56 26.06
N PRO A 24 -2.52 -16.77 25.43
CA PRO A 24 -2.70 -17.84 24.46
C PRO A 24 -1.77 -17.61 23.25
N ARG A 25 -1.16 -18.69 22.74
CA ARG A 25 -0.28 -18.66 21.56
C ARG A 25 -0.95 -17.89 20.42
N PRO A 26 -0.28 -16.93 19.77
CA PRO A 26 -0.84 -16.30 18.59
C PRO A 26 -0.93 -17.35 17.48
N ALA A 27 -2.15 -17.54 16.98
CA ALA A 27 -2.38 -18.26 15.74
C ALA A 27 -1.73 -17.46 14.59
N GLY A 28 -0.86 -18.12 13.83
CA GLY A 28 -0.38 -17.69 12.51
C GLY A 28 0.60 -16.51 12.51
N ASP A 29 1.89 -16.80 12.33
CA ASP A 29 2.89 -15.81 11.94
C ASP A 29 2.60 -15.38 10.48
N MET A 30 2.02 -14.19 10.29
CA MET A 30 1.67 -13.65 8.97
C MET A 30 2.89 -12.96 8.35
N SER A 31 3.37 -13.50 7.23
CA SER A 31 4.51 -12.96 6.48
C SER A 31 4.14 -11.71 5.68
N LEU A 32 5.09 -10.78 5.49
CA LEU A 32 4.96 -9.65 4.55
C LEU A 32 4.58 -10.12 3.13
N SER A 33 5.08 -11.28 2.68
CA SER A 33 4.66 -11.84 1.39
C SER A 33 3.20 -12.26 1.38
N ASP A 34 2.70 -12.80 2.49
CA ASP A 34 1.30 -13.14 2.62
C ASP A 34 0.45 -11.86 2.64
N SER A 35 0.90 -10.82 3.31
CA SER A 35 0.27 -9.50 3.30
C SER A 35 0.30 -8.77 1.95
N ILE A 36 1.24 -9.12 1.06
CA ILE A 36 1.34 -8.54 -0.29
C ILE A 36 0.58 -9.37 -1.34
N VAL A 37 0.47 -10.69 -1.17
CA VAL A 37 0.04 -11.61 -2.23
C VAL A 37 -1.10 -12.56 -1.83
N ASN A 38 -1.27 -12.86 -0.54
CA ASN A 38 -2.15 -13.91 -0.04
C ASN A 38 -3.37 -13.30 0.66
N VAL A 39 -4.53 -13.40 0.03
CA VAL A 39 -5.82 -13.20 0.69
C VAL A 39 -6.61 -14.46 0.41
N GLU A 40 -7.05 -15.11 1.48
CA GLU A 40 -7.91 -16.28 1.41
C GLU A 40 -9.09 -16.04 0.48
N LYS A 41 -9.43 -17.10 -0.23
CA LYS A 41 -10.53 -17.15 -1.16
C LYS A 41 -11.82 -17.24 -0.35
N ASP A 42 -12.79 -16.35 -0.57
CA ASP A 42 -14.15 -16.66 -1.02
C ASP A 42 -15.09 -15.44 -0.88
N GLU A 43 -16.05 -15.36 -1.80
CA GLU A 43 -17.37 -14.68 -1.70
C GLU A 43 -17.55 -13.15 -1.90
N LEU A 44 -16.54 -12.33 -2.21
CA LEU A 44 -16.76 -10.87 -2.42
C LEU A 44 -16.98 -10.40 -3.87
N LEU A 45 -17.14 -11.31 -4.84
CA LEU A 45 -17.30 -10.90 -6.25
C LEU A 45 -18.75 -10.63 -6.67
N ASP A 46 -19.74 -11.09 -5.91
CA ASP A 46 -21.16 -10.80 -6.18
C ASP A 46 -21.68 -9.62 -5.32
N GLU A 47 -21.01 -9.27 -4.21
CA GLU A 47 -21.38 -8.11 -3.36
C GLU A 47 -20.82 -6.79 -3.88
N ALA A 48 -19.78 -6.82 -4.74
CA ALA A 48 -19.17 -5.62 -5.31
C ALA A 48 -20.08 -4.84 -6.29
N GLU A 49 -21.18 -5.44 -6.76
CA GLU A 49 -22.20 -4.76 -7.59
C GLU A 49 -23.29 -4.07 -6.75
N GLU A 50 -23.50 -4.46 -5.49
CA GLU A 50 -24.50 -3.83 -4.60
C GLU A 50 -23.89 -2.91 -3.52
N GLU A 51 -22.66 -3.13 -3.07
CA GLU A 51 -21.97 -2.27 -2.07
C GLU A 51 -21.42 -0.94 -2.65
N PHE A 52 -21.47 -0.72 -3.96
CA PHE A 52 -21.01 0.55 -4.53
C PHE A 52 -21.93 1.75 -4.22
N ARG A 53 -23.03 1.51 -3.49
CA ARG A 53 -23.97 2.54 -3.01
C ARG A 53 -24.00 2.75 -1.51
N ASP A 54 -23.45 1.86 -0.70
CA ASP A 54 -23.33 2.04 0.75
C ASP A 54 -22.21 1.14 1.27
N SER A 55 -21.37 1.68 2.16
CA SER A 55 -20.27 1.03 2.92
C SER A 55 -18.85 1.40 2.45
N GLU A 56 -18.35 2.52 2.96
CA GLU A 56 -16.91 2.74 3.12
C GLU A 56 -16.36 1.81 4.21
N SER A 57 -15.18 1.22 4.00
CA SER A 57 -14.45 0.52 5.06
C SER A 57 -13.90 1.53 6.09
N ILE A 58 -14.78 2.07 6.93
CA ILE A 58 -14.42 2.90 8.08
C ILE A 58 -13.90 1.96 9.16
N VAL A 59 -12.62 2.07 9.51
CA VAL A 59 -12.07 1.35 10.67
C VAL A 59 -12.28 2.24 11.90
N SER A 60 -13.42 2.10 12.59
CA SER A 60 -13.63 2.69 13.93
C SER A 60 -13.25 1.68 15.02
N GLY A 61 -12.44 2.11 15.97
CA GLY A 61 -12.12 1.32 17.16
C GLY A 61 -13.28 1.30 18.16
N GLY A 62 -13.78 0.12 18.50
CA GLY A 62 -14.76 -0.09 19.57
C GLY A 62 -14.10 -0.61 20.83
N ASP A 63 -14.33 0.07 21.97
CA ASP A 63 -14.90 -0.49 23.20
C ASP A 63 -14.78 0.53 24.36
N ALA A 64 -15.92 1.11 24.75
CA ALA A 64 -16.09 1.72 26.08
C ALA A 64 -17.56 1.57 26.50
N ALA A 65 -17.81 0.58 27.36
CA ALA A 65 -19.07 0.39 28.05
C ALA A 65 -19.28 1.48 29.11
N GLY A 66 -20.45 2.12 29.10
CA GLY A 66 -20.90 3.03 30.15
C GLY A 66 -22.38 3.33 29.99
N GLY A 67 -23.21 2.63 30.77
CA GLY A 67 -24.67 2.81 30.79
C GLY A 67 -25.14 3.74 31.90
N SER A 68 -26.16 4.55 31.59
CA SER A 68 -27.16 5.22 32.46
C SER A 68 -27.92 6.20 31.57
N GLY A 69 -29.25 6.31 31.49
CA GLY A 69 -30.29 6.18 32.50
C GLY A 69 -31.02 7.55 32.62
N ASP A 70 -32.20 7.65 31.98
CA ASP A 70 -33.32 8.61 32.03
C ASP A 70 -33.25 9.99 32.74
N GLY A 71 -33.93 10.99 32.13
CA GLY A 71 -34.43 12.18 32.83
C GLY A 71 -35.04 13.28 31.94
N ASP A 72 -36.38 13.39 31.95
CA ASP A 72 -37.23 14.44 31.34
C ASP A 72 -36.94 15.88 31.84
N GLY A 73 -37.29 16.90 31.03
CA GLY A 73 -37.53 18.26 31.54
C GLY A 73 -37.57 19.41 30.53
N ILE A 74 -38.78 19.89 30.24
CA ILE A 74 -39.14 21.06 29.40
C ILE A 74 -38.65 22.39 30.02
N GLY A 75 -38.18 23.33 29.19
CA GLY A 75 -38.02 24.74 29.58
C GLY A 75 -37.61 25.66 28.44
N GLY A 76 -38.57 26.45 27.92
CA GLY A 76 -38.35 27.43 26.86
C GLY A 76 -37.52 28.64 27.30
N GLY A 77 -36.72 29.13 26.36
CA GLY A 77 -36.00 30.40 26.45
C GLY A 77 -35.49 30.77 25.06
N ALA A 78 -36.12 31.77 24.44
CA ALA A 78 -35.65 32.35 23.19
C ALA A 78 -34.26 32.96 23.44
N VAL A 79 -33.26 32.48 22.71
CA VAL A 79 -31.92 33.08 22.68
C VAL A 79 -31.58 33.43 21.25
N ASP A 80 -31.31 34.72 21.10
CA ASP A 80 -30.76 35.46 19.99
C ASP A 80 -29.71 34.66 19.19
N TYR A 81 -29.99 34.39 17.91
CA TYR A 81 -29.02 33.81 16.98
C TYR A 81 -28.07 34.91 16.52
N GLY A 82 -27.13 35.28 17.38
CA GLY A 82 -25.92 35.97 16.97
C GLY A 82 -25.12 35.07 16.03
N GLU A 83 -24.81 35.57 14.84
CA GLU A 83 -23.87 34.97 13.89
C GLU A 83 -22.55 34.65 14.60
N CYS A 84 -22.36 33.39 14.98
CA CYS A 84 -21.04 32.88 15.31
C CYS A 84 -20.41 32.40 14.01
N SER A 85 -19.80 33.32 13.26
CA SER A 85 -18.83 32.96 12.24
C SER A 85 -17.63 32.33 12.95
N SER A 86 -17.62 31.01 13.10
CA SER A 86 -16.43 30.29 13.52
C SER A 86 -15.40 30.42 12.40
N GLU A 87 -14.59 31.47 12.45
CA GLU A 87 -13.36 31.54 11.67
C GLU A 87 -12.47 30.38 12.16
N THR A 88 -12.46 29.28 11.40
CA THR A 88 -11.56 28.16 11.65
C THR A 88 -10.14 28.68 11.49
N LYS A 89 -9.49 28.94 12.63
CA LYS A 89 -8.12 29.47 12.66
C LYS A 89 -7.20 28.43 12.01
N LYS A 90 -6.75 28.72 10.78
CA LYS A 90 -5.89 27.82 10.00
C LYS A 90 -4.62 27.53 10.81
N VAL A 91 -4.43 26.27 11.19
CA VAL A 91 -3.25 25.85 11.96
C VAL A 91 -2.05 25.91 11.02
N GLU A 92 -1.09 26.80 11.33
CA GLU A 92 0.15 26.90 10.58
C GLU A 92 1.13 25.81 11.03
N LEU A 93 1.69 25.08 10.07
CA LEU A 93 2.72 24.09 10.34
C LEU A 93 4.05 24.80 10.66
N PRO A 94 4.86 24.25 11.59
CA PRO A 94 6.23 24.71 11.77
C PRO A 94 7.02 24.74 10.44
N GLU A 95 7.95 25.69 10.31
CA GLU A 95 8.76 25.84 9.07
C GLU A 95 9.55 24.57 8.71
N GLU A 96 9.89 23.76 9.71
CA GLU A 96 10.59 22.48 9.54
C GLU A 96 9.78 21.50 8.67
N PHE A 97 8.48 21.36 8.94
CA PHE A 97 7.60 20.41 8.23
C PHE A 97 6.97 21.01 6.96
N SER A 98 6.89 22.34 6.89
CA SER A 98 6.28 23.04 5.75
C SER A 98 6.97 22.76 4.41
N LYS A 99 8.25 22.35 4.42
CA LYS A 99 9.00 22.02 3.20
C LYS A 99 8.67 20.63 2.64
N SER A 100 8.16 19.73 3.48
CA SER A 100 7.86 18.34 3.11
C SER A 100 6.38 18.12 2.78
N VAL A 101 5.53 19.09 3.08
CA VAL A 101 4.08 19.01 2.90
C VAL A 101 3.65 19.80 1.67
N VAL A 102 2.86 19.15 0.80
CA VAL A 102 2.18 19.84 -0.29
C VAL A 102 0.74 20.08 0.11
N ILE A 103 0.27 21.32 0.01
CA ILE A 103 -1.12 21.68 0.30
C ILE A 103 -1.91 21.77 -1.01
N LEU A 104 -2.99 21.02 -1.09
CA LEU A 104 -4.01 21.11 -2.14
C LEU A 104 -5.32 21.62 -1.54
N THR A 105 -6.21 22.18 -2.37
CA THR A 105 -7.52 22.65 -1.93
C THR A 105 -8.63 22.23 -2.90
N CYS A 106 -9.83 22.02 -2.38
CA CYS A 106 -11.04 21.80 -3.17
C CYS A 106 -12.27 22.41 -2.50
N GLU A 107 -13.34 22.59 -3.27
CA GLU A 107 -14.66 22.86 -2.71
C GLU A 107 -15.14 21.63 -1.94
N SER A 108 -15.87 21.85 -0.86
CA SER A 108 -16.34 20.79 0.03
C SER A 108 -17.72 21.09 0.56
N THR A 109 -18.52 20.05 0.77
CA THR A 109 -19.78 20.12 1.52
C THR A 109 -19.57 20.15 3.03
N GLY A 110 -18.31 19.98 3.49
CA GLY A 110 -17.91 20.10 4.89
C GLY A 110 -18.02 21.53 5.43
N SER A 111 -17.73 21.68 6.71
CA SER A 111 -17.76 22.98 7.40
C SER A 111 -16.80 23.98 6.71
N GLY A 112 -17.29 25.16 6.35
CA GLY A 112 -16.48 26.19 5.68
C GLY A 112 -16.40 26.12 4.15
N GLY A 113 -17.08 25.17 3.49
CA GLY A 113 -17.26 25.16 2.02
C GLY A 113 -16.01 24.81 1.20
N SER A 114 -14.88 24.57 1.87
CA SER A 114 -13.62 24.19 1.23
C SER A 114 -12.83 23.25 2.14
N CYS A 115 -11.99 22.41 1.53
CA CYS A 115 -11.10 21.50 2.21
C CYS A 115 -9.65 21.88 1.96
N ASP A 116 -8.85 21.95 3.03
CA ASP A 116 -7.39 21.92 2.95
C ASP A 116 -6.92 20.45 3.00
N VAL A 117 -6.10 20.06 2.03
CA VAL A 117 -5.55 18.70 1.91
C VAL A 117 -4.03 18.75 2.01
N TYR A 118 -3.50 18.20 3.10
CA TYR A 118 -2.07 18.19 3.40
C TYR A 118 -1.46 16.85 2.95
N LEU A 119 -0.72 16.84 1.85
CA LEU A 119 -0.02 15.66 1.36
C LEU A 119 1.35 15.55 2.04
N ILE A 120 1.56 14.47 2.79
CA ILE A 120 2.84 14.11 3.41
C ILE A 120 3.49 13.02 2.56
N GLY A 121 4.62 13.36 1.92
CA GLY A 121 5.39 12.44 1.09
C GLY A 121 6.41 11.63 1.90
N THR A 122 6.10 10.38 2.22
CA THR A 122 6.94 9.51 3.04
C THR A 122 7.95 8.71 2.22
N ALA A 123 9.15 8.48 2.75
CA ALA A 123 10.03 7.42 2.29
C ALA A 123 9.77 6.19 3.16
N HIS A 124 9.16 5.13 2.60
CA HIS A 124 8.50 4.00 3.30
C HIS A 124 9.33 3.15 4.28
N VAL A 125 10.54 3.57 4.62
CA VAL A 125 11.44 2.90 5.57
C VAL A 125 12.27 3.89 6.39
N SER A 126 11.78 5.10 6.63
CA SER A 126 12.55 6.14 7.34
C SER A 126 11.93 6.43 8.70
N LYS A 127 12.76 6.38 9.75
CA LYS A 127 12.36 6.79 11.10
C LYS A 127 12.00 8.28 11.13
N GLU A 128 12.65 9.07 10.29
CA GLU A 128 12.40 10.49 10.10
C GLU A 128 11.00 10.69 9.50
N SER A 129 10.63 9.91 8.48
CA SER A 129 9.27 9.93 7.92
C SER A 129 8.19 9.58 8.95
N CYS A 130 8.45 8.60 9.84
CA CYS A 130 7.53 8.28 10.93
C CYS A 130 7.34 9.46 11.90
N ARG A 131 8.43 10.11 12.32
CA ARG A 131 8.38 11.28 13.23
C ARG A 131 7.67 12.47 12.59
N GLU A 132 7.92 12.71 11.31
CA GLU A 132 7.27 13.77 10.55
C GLU A 132 5.76 13.55 10.44
N VAL A 133 5.33 12.33 10.11
CA VAL A 133 3.91 11.95 10.09
C VAL A 133 3.28 12.11 11.47
N GLU A 134 3.93 11.62 12.53
CA GLU A 134 3.46 11.76 13.90
C GLU A 134 3.22 13.24 14.27
N ALA A 135 4.24 14.08 14.04
CA ALA A 135 4.18 15.50 14.36
C ALA A 135 3.07 16.22 13.58
N ILE A 136 2.99 16.03 12.26
CA ILE A 136 2.03 16.74 11.43
C ILE A 136 0.59 16.32 11.77
N VAL A 137 0.32 15.02 11.92
CA VAL A 137 -1.03 14.54 12.24
C VAL A 137 -1.45 15.01 13.64
N SER A 138 -0.52 15.00 14.62
CA SER A 138 -0.78 15.45 15.98
C SER A 138 -1.01 16.97 16.09
N ILE A 139 -0.32 17.77 15.28
CA ILE A 139 -0.49 19.23 15.22
C ILE A 139 -1.79 19.62 14.51
N LEU A 140 -2.06 19.04 13.34
CA LEU A 140 -3.19 19.44 12.50
C LEU A 140 -4.52 18.85 12.96
N LYS A 141 -4.52 17.64 13.55
CA LYS A 141 -5.71 16.88 13.96
C LYS A 141 -6.83 16.97 12.92
N PRO A 142 -6.58 16.51 11.68
CA PRO A 142 -7.56 16.59 10.59
C PRO A 142 -8.82 15.78 10.88
N GLU A 143 -9.91 16.05 10.16
CA GLU A 143 -11.11 15.21 10.25
C GLU A 143 -10.86 13.81 9.71
N VAL A 144 -9.99 13.71 8.69
CA VAL A 144 -9.62 12.46 8.03
C VAL A 144 -8.11 12.37 7.84
N VAL A 145 -7.56 11.20 8.17
CA VAL A 145 -6.24 10.74 7.73
C VAL A 145 -6.43 9.75 6.59
N PHE A 146 -5.98 10.13 5.40
CA PHE A 146 -5.98 9.30 4.21
C PHE A 146 -4.63 8.59 4.08
N VAL A 147 -4.63 7.30 3.76
CA VAL A 147 -3.40 6.49 3.74
C VAL A 147 -3.28 5.75 2.42
N GLU A 148 -2.08 5.69 1.83
CA GLU A 148 -1.75 4.85 0.67
C GLU A 148 -1.73 3.35 1.05
N LEU A 149 -2.91 2.83 1.35
CA LEU A 149 -3.13 1.43 1.66
C LEU A 149 -4.49 1.02 1.09
N CYS A 150 -4.64 -0.26 0.73
CA CYS A 150 -5.91 -0.86 0.34
C CYS A 150 -6.34 -1.89 1.38
N SER A 151 -7.64 -2.21 1.43
CA SER A 151 -8.22 -3.07 2.48
C SER A 151 -7.58 -4.45 2.56
N SER A 152 -7.15 -5.02 1.43
CA SER A 152 -6.46 -6.31 1.38
C SER A 152 -5.05 -6.28 1.98
N ARG A 153 -4.50 -5.10 2.26
CA ARG A 153 -3.18 -4.90 2.88
C ARG A 153 -3.25 -4.33 4.29
N LEU A 154 -4.43 -4.38 4.93
CA LEU A 154 -4.64 -3.85 6.28
C LEU A 154 -3.70 -4.48 7.32
N SER A 155 -3.28 -5.72 7.09
CA SER A 155 -2.31 -6.41 7.94
C SER A 155 -1.02 -5.60 8.14
N VAL A 156 -0.61 -4.75 7.19
CA VAL A 156 0.59 -3.88 7.31
C VAL A 156 0.54 -2.96 8.54
N LEU A 157 -0.67 -2.60 9.00
CA LEU A 157 -0.85 -1.81 10.22
C LEU A 157 -0.56 -2.62 11.50
N LYS A 158 -0.51 -3.95 11.43
CA LYS A 158 -0.17 -4.83 12.57
C LYS A 158 1.31 -5.20 12.56
N PRO A 159 1.98 -5.32 13.73
CA PRO A 159 3.37 -5.77 13.79
C PRO A 159 3.51 -7.11 13.07
N GLN A 160 4.42 -7.20 12.10
CA GLN A 160 4.66 -8.40 11.30
C GLN A 160 6.13 -8.75 11.27
N SER A 161 6.42 -10.04 11.11
CA SER A 161 7.75 -10.54 10.83
C SER A 161 7.99 -10.51 9.31
N LEU A 162 9.19 -10.07 8.90
CA LEU A 162 9.61 -10.18 7.50
C LEU A 162 10.04 -11.62 7.23
N LYS A 163 9.22 -12.38 6.50
CA LYS A 163 9.61 -13.70 5.98
C LYS A 163 9.66 -13.66 4.46
N ILE A 164 10.81 -14.04 3.90
CA ILE A 164 10.96 -14.17 2.45
C ILE A 164 10.32 -15.51 2.05
N PRO A 165 9.35 -15.52 1.12
CA PRO A 165 8.70 -16.76 0.71
C PRO A 165 9.69 -17.68 0.02
N THR A 166 9.59 -18.98 0.32
CA THR A 166 10.42 -20.02 -0.28
C THR A 166 9.88 -20.45 -1.64
N MET A 167 10.66 -21.23 -2.40
CA MET A 167 10.19 -21.80 -3.66
C MET A 167 8.97 -22.71 -3.47
N ALA A 168 8.86 -23.40 -2.33
CA ALA A 168 7.71 -24.24 -2.00
C ALA A 168 6.45 -23.38 -1.81
N ASP A 169 6.58 -22.28 -1.08
CA ASP A 169 5.49 -21.32 -0.83
C ASP A 169 4.99 -20.71 -2.15
N MET A 170 5.90 -20.34 -3.06
CA MET A 170 5.53 -19.82 -4.38
C MET A 170 4.77 -20.84 -5.23
N ILE A 171 5.16 -22.12 -5.19
CA ILE A 171 4.45 -23.20 -5.88
C ILE A 171 3.05 -23.40 -5.29
N GLU A 172 2.91 -23.30 -3.97
CA GLU A 172 1.63 -23.35 -3.28
C GLU A 172 0.71 -22.19 -3.69
N SER A 173 1.22 -20.95 -3.71
CA SER A 173 0.49 -19.79 -4.21
C SER A 173 0.01 -19.96 -5.66
N TRP A 174 0.83 -20.55 -6.54
CA TRP A 174 0.39 -20.89 -7.91
C TRP A 174 -0.72 -21.94 -7.93
N LYS A 175 -0.65 -22.97 -7.06
CA LYS A 175 -1.74 -23.96 -6.93
C LYS A 175 -3.04 -23.32 -6.45
N GLN A 176 -2.95 -22.30 -5.61
CA GLN A 176 -4.07 -21.48 -5.15
C GLN A 176 -4.58 -20.48 -6.22
N LYS A 177 -4.09 -20.56 -7.46
CA LYS A 177 -4.49 -19.69 -8.59
C LYS A 177 -4.20 -18.20 -8.36
N GLN A 178 -3.24 -17.88 -7.49
CA GLN A 178 -2.77 -16.50 -7.37
C GLN A 178 -2.08 -16.05 -8.65
N ASN A 179 -2.06 -14.74 -8.87
CA ASN A 179 -1.48 -14.16 -10.07
C ASN A 179 0.05 -14.37 -10.10
N THR A 180 0.58 -14.88 -11.22
CA THR A 180 2.01 -15.16 -11.37
C THR A 180 2.87 -13.92 -11.16
N PHE A 181 2.48 -12.77 -11.69
CA PHE A 181 3.20 -11.52 -11.47
C PHE A 181 3.19 -11.14 -9.99
N GLY A 182 2.03 -11.27 -9.31
CA GLY A 182 1.89 -11.01 -7.88
C GLY A 182 2.83 -11.83 -7.01
N ILE A 183 2.98 -13.13 -7.28
CA ILE A 183 3.90 -14.00 -6.53
C ILE A 183 5.36 -13.55 -6.74
N LEU A 184 5.76 -13.36 -8.00
CA LEU A 184 7.14 -12.97 -8.33
C LEU A 184 7.48 -11.58 -7.79
N TYR A 185 6.54 -10.64 -7.92
CA TYR A 185 6.67 -9.27 -7.43
C TYR A 185 6.66 -9.20 -5.90
N GLY A 186 5.79 -9.97 -5.24
CA GLY A 186 5.74 -10.04 -3.79
C GLY A 186 7.00 -10.66 -3.19
N TRP A 187 7.54 -11.72 -3.80
CA TRP A 187 8.84 -12.27 -3.43
C TRP A 187 9.95 -11.22 -3.62
N PHE A 188 9.92 -10.48 -4.73
CA PHE A 188 10.91 -9.44 -5.02
C PHE A 188 10.86 -8.31 -3.98
N LEU A 189 9.66 -7.82 -3.65
CA LEU A 189 9.47 -6.80 -2.62
C LEU A 189 9.90 -7.30 -1.24
N ALA A 190 9.56 -8.54 -0.87
CA ALA A 190 9.99 -9.14 0.39
C ALA A 190 11.52 -9.25 0.47
N LYS A 191 12.17 -9.58 -0.65
CA LYS A 191 13.63 -9.64 -0.74
C LYS A 191 14.27 -8.26 -0.58
N ILE A 192 13.75 -7.23 -1.22
CA ILE A 192 14.22 -5.84 -1.02
C ILE A 192 13.98 -5.41 0.44
N ALA A 193 12.79 -5.63 0.98
CA ALA A 193 12.44 -5.26 2.35
C ALA A 193 13.34 -5.92 3.41
N SER A 194 13.77 -7.17 3.19
CA SER A 194 14.68 -7.87 4.11
C SER A 194 16.08 -7.23 4.24
N GLN A 195 16.45 -6.35 3.31
CA GLN A 195 17.72 -5.62 3.32
C GLN A 195 17.59 -4.23 3.98
N LEU A 196 16.39 -3.86 4.45
CA LEU A 196 16.09 -2.54 4.98
C LEU A 196 16.00 -2.56 6.51
N GLU A 197 16.37 -1.44 7.15
CA GLU A 197 16.37 -1.31 8.61
C GLU A 197 14.98 -1.09 9.21
N VAL A 198 14.02 -0.61 8.41
CA VAL A 198 12.65 -0.30 8.84
C VAL A 198 11.64 -1.09 8.01
N PHE A 199 10.58 -1.54 8.68
CA PHE A 199 9.50 -2.29 8.05
C PHE A 199 8.69 -1.41 7.09
N PRO A 200 8.46 -1.82 5.83
CA PRO A 200 7.66 -1.06 4.89
C PRO A 200 6.25 -0.77 5.42
N GLY A 201 5.87 0.51 5.47
CA GLY A 201 4.54 0.94 5.91
C GLY A 201 4.43 1.26 7.42
N ALA A 202 5.56 1.41 8.12
CA ALA A 202 5.58 1.91 9.48
C ALA A 202 4.96 3.31 9.59
N GLU A 203 5.13 4.16 8.58
CA GLU A 203 4.59 5.52 8.54
C GLU A 203 3.05 5.51 8.52
N PHE A 204 2.46 4.56 7.80
CA PHE A 204 1.01 4.37 7.73
C PHE A 204 0.41 3.94 9.06
N ARG A 205 1.14 3.12 9.81
CA ARG A 205 0.74 2.73 11.16
C ARG A 205 0.77 3.90 12.11
N VAL A 206 1.83 4.70 12.10
CA VAL A 206 1.93 5.91 12.91
C VAL A 206 0.78 6.86 12.59
N ALA A 207 0.47 7.07 11.30
CA ALA A 207 -0.67 7.88 10.87
C ALA A 207 -2.00 7.36 11.44
N TYR A 208 -2.21 6.04 11.39
CA TYR A 208 -3.39 5.38 11.92
C TYR A 208 -3.50 5.53 13.45
N GLU A 209 -2.41 5.25 14.18
CA GLU A 209 -2.35 5.36 15.64
C GLU A 209 -2.57 6.81 16.10
N GLU A 210 -1.95 7.79 15.45
CA GLU A 210 -2.16 9.21 15.75
C GLU A 210 -3.61 9.65 15.51
N ALA A 211 -4.23 9.22 14.40
CA ALA A 211 -5.62 9.53 14.12
C ALA A 211 -6.55 9.05 15.25
N LEU A 212 -6.33 7.82 15.73
CA LEU A 212 -7.13 7.24 16.80
C LEU A 212 -7.03 8.00 18.13
N LYS A 213 -5.88 8.61 18.45
CA LYS A 213 -5.68 9.33 19.72
C LYS A 213 -6.65 10.49 19.94
N TYR A 214 -7.14 11.11 18.86
CA TYR A 214 -8.10 12.21 18.93
C TYR A 214 -9.47 11.87 18.29
N GLY A 215 -9.69 10.62 17.89
CA GLY A 215 -10.94 10.17 17.26
C GLY A 215 -11.09 10.59 15.79
N GLY A 216 -9.98 10.85 15.08
CA GLY A 216 -9.98 11.11 13.64
C GLY A 216 -10.33 9.87 12.83
N LYS A 217 -10.94 10.07 11.66
CA LYS A 217 -11.26 8.96 10.74
C LYS A 217 -10.02 8.57 9.93
N VAL A 218 -9.86 7.28 9.64
CA VAL A 218 -8.81 6.81 8.73
C VAL A 218 -9.45 6.20 7.48
N ILE A 219 -9.03 6.67 6.30
CA ILE A 219 -9.50 6.17 5.00
C ILE A 219 -8.35 5.53 4.23
N LEU A 220 -8.61 4.32 3.73
CA LEU A 220 -7.70 3.56 2.89
C LEU A 220 -7.87 4.00 1.44
N GLY A 221 -6.84 4.67 0.90
CA GLY A 221 -6.95 5.46 -0.30
C GLY A 221 -6.47 4.80 -1.60
N ASP A 222 -5.83 3.65 -1.51
CA ASP A 222 -5.16 3.02 -2.65
C ASP A 222 -6.01 1.96 -3.33
N ARG A 223 -5.69 1.70 -4.60
CA ARG A 223 -6.36 0.67 -5.40
C ARG A 223 -6.08 -0.72 -4.83
N PRO A 224 -7.06 -1.64 -4.85
CA PRO A 224 -6.81 -3.03 -4.49
C PRO A 224 -5.60 -3.62 -5.23
N VAL A 225 -4.62 -4.09 -4.47
CA VAL A 225 -3.34 -4.57 -5.01
C VAL A 225 -3.54 -5.71 -6.00
N GLN A 226 -4.55 -6.55 -5.80
CA GLN A 226 -4.92 -7.65 -6.69
C GLN A 226 -5.28 -7.15 -8.10
N ILE A 227 -6.03 -6.05 -8.18
CA ILE A 227 -6.42 -5.42 -9.45
C ILE A 227 -5.17 -4.82 -10.10
N THR A 228 -4.35 -4.10 -9.34
CA THR A 228 -3.07 -3.57 -9.81
C THR A 228 -2.21 -4.65 -10.46
N LEU A 229 -1.95 -5.76 -9.75
CA LEU A 229 -1.08 -6.84 -10.22
C LEU A 229 -1.67 -7.58 -11.44
N LYS A 230 -2.98 -7.84 -11.43
CA LYS A 230 -3.68 -8.46 -12.58
C LYS A 230 -3.61 -7.57 -13.82
N ARG A 231 -3.82 -6.26 -13.66
CA ARG A 231 -3.71 -5.27 -14.74
C ARG A 231 -2.29 -5.14 -15.27
N THR A 232 -1.29 -5.10 -14.38
CA THR A 232 0.12 -5.10 -14.78
C THR A 232 0.44 -6.30 -15.67
N TRP A 233 0.01 -7.50 -15.27
CA TRP A 233 0.20 -8.69 -16.08
C TRP A 233 -0.60 -8.64 -17.39
N ALA A 234 -1.87 -8.24 -17.35
CA ALA A 234 -2.71 -8.19 -18.54
C ALA A 234 -2.18 -7.22 -19.60
N LYS A 235 -1.74 -6.01 -19.20
CA LYS A 235 -1.18 -5.00 -20.11
C LYS A 235 0.23 -5.32 -20.62
N MET A 236 0.93 -6.24 -19.98
CA MET A 236 2.30 -6.57 -20.37
C MET A 236 2.32 -7.35 -21.70
N PRO A 237 3.06 -6.88 -22.72
CA PRO A 237 3.23 -7.62 -23.97
C PRO A 237 3.79 -9.03 -23.71
N LEU A 238 3.42 -10.01 -24.55
CA LEU A 238 3.89 -11.40 -24.37
C LEU A 238 5.42 -11.51 -24.31
N TRP A 239 6.12 -10.71 -25.12
CA TRP A 239 7.59 -10.65 -25.07
C TRP A 239 8.12 -10.22 -23.70
N HIS A 240 7.51 -9.21 -23.09
CA HIS A 240 7.88 -8.75 -21.75
C HIS A 240 7.50 -9.77 -20.67
N LYS A 241 6.38 -10.48 -20.81
CA LYS A 241 6.01 -11.59 -19.90
C LYS A 241 7.08 -12.70 -19.91
N VAL A 242 7.51 -13.12 -21.10
CA VAL A 242 8.57 -14.14 -21.27
C VAL A 242 9.90 -13.63 -20.74
N LYS A 243 10.29 -12.40 -21.09
CA LYS A 243 11.53 -11.77 -20.59
C LYS A 243 11.52 -11.68 -19.06
N PHE A 244 10.42 -11.24 -18.45
CA PHE A 244 10.28 -11.12 -17.00
C PHE A 244 10.44 -12.48 -16.30
N LEU A 245 9.76 -13.52 -16.81
CA LEU A 245 9.87 -14.87 -16.27
C LEU A 245 11.29 -15.44 -16.42
N TYR A 246 11.91 -15.21 -17.58
CA TYR A 246 13.30 -15.62 -17.83
C TYR A 246 14.26 -14.92 -16.85
N SER A 247 14.15 -13.60 -16.68
CA SER A 247 14.99 -12.83 -15.75
C SER A 247 14.87 -13.34 -14.31
N PHE A 248 13.67 -13.76 -13.90
CA PHE A 248 13.45 -14.35 -12.57
C PHE A 248 14.07 -15.75 -12.43
N LEU A 249 13.86 -16.63 -13.42
CA LEU A 249 14.35 -18.02 -13.40
C LEU A 249 15.87 -18.11 -13.45
N PHE A 250 16.52 -17.24 -14.21
CA PHE A 250 17.97 -17.29 -14.42
C PHE A 250 18.73 -16.29 -13.54
N GLN A 251 18.06 -15.57 -12.64
CA GLN A 251 18.62 -14.59 -11.70
C GLN A 251 19.58 -13.55 -12.30
N ALA A 252 19.66 -13.44 -13.63
CA ALA A 252 20.85 -12.93 -14.31
C ALA A 252 20.87 -11.41 -14.51
N VAL A 253 19.77 -10.66 -14.26
CA VAL A 253 19.70 -9.27 -14.74
C VAL A 253 19.03 -8.25 -13.81
N PHE A 254 18.35 -8.60 -12.71
CA PHE A 254 17.34 -7.67 -12.16
C PHE A 254 17.45 -7.21 -10.72
N LEU A 255 18.39 -7.73 -9.92
CA LEU A 255 18.65 -7.18 -8.59
C LEU A 255 20.03 -6.54 -8.61
N PRO A 256 20.15 -5.22 -8.33
CA PRO A 256 21.43 -4.62 -8.00
C PRO A 256 22.13 -5.47 -6.94
N SER A 257 23.46 -5.54 -6.97
CA SER A 257 24.18 -6.21 -5.87
C SER A 257 23.78 -5.56 -4.54
N PRO A 258 23.83 -6.27 -3.40
CA PRO A 258 23.55 -5.65 -2.11
C PRO A 258 24.39 -4.39 -1.88
N GLU A 259 25.64 -4.32 -2.36
CA GLU A 259 26.44 -3.09 -2.29
C GLU A 259 25.92 -1.98 -3.21
N GLU A 260 25.50 -2.30 -4.43
CA GLU A 260 24.98 -1.32 -5.37
C GLU A 260 23.60 -0.80 -4.94
N LEU A 261 22.76 -1.67 -4.39
CA LEU A 261 21.52 -1.31 -3.73
C LEU A 261 21.85 -0.35 -2.57
N ASN A 262 22.70 -0.74 -1.62
CA ASN A 262 23.11 0.10 -0.49
C ASN A 262 23.73 1.44 -0.90
N ARG A 263 24.46 1.50 -2.02
CA ARG A 263 24.96 2.75 -2.58
C ARG A 263 23.82 3.63 -3.08
N MET A 264 22.89 3.07 -3.85
CA MET A 264 21.67 3.77 -4.25
C MET A 264 20.84 4.20 -3.02
N LEU A 265 20.83 3.40 -1.96
CA LEU A 265 20.18 3.75 -0.68
C LEU A 265 20.78 5.02 -0.08
N LYS A 266 22.11 5.07 0.04
CA LYS A 266 22.83 6.18 0.68
C LYS A 266 22.89 7.45 -0.14
N GLU A 267 22.92 7.34 -1.47
CA GLU A 267 22.94 8.52 -2.34
C GLU A 267 21.57 9.21 -2.42
N MET A 268 20.51 8.57 -1.92
CA MET A 268 19.13 8.96 -2.20
C MET A 268 18.25 9.04 -0.95
N ASP A 269 18.80 9.58 0.15
CA ASP A 269 18.18 9.81 1.48
C ASP A 269 16.80 10.51 1.49
N ASN A 270 16.20 10.81 0.33
CA ASN A 270 14.96 11.56 0.18
C ASN A 270 13.99 11.03 -0.87
N LEU A 271 14.25 9.89 -1.52
CA LEU A 271 13.40 9.35 -2.58
C LEU A 271 12.81 7.99 -2.18
N ASP A 272 11.54 7.79 -2.53
CA ASP A 272 10.86 6.51 -2.31
C ASP A 272 11.55 5.41 -3.16
N MET A 273 12.31 4.55 -2.48
CA MET A 273 13.05 3.44 -3.06
C MET A 273 12.20 2.52 -3.91
N VAL A 274 10.95 2.25 -3.50
CA VAL A 274 10.09 1.32 -4.22
C VAL A 274 9.80 1.90 -5.59
N THR A 275 9.49 3.20 -5.64
CA THR A 275 9.30 3.93 -6.90
C THR A 275 10.57 3.93 -7.75
N LEU A 276 11.75 4.12 -7.17
CA LEU A 276 13.02 4.11 -7.92
C LEU A 276 13.33 2.75 -8.53
N VAL A 277 13.16 1.69 -7.76
CA VAL A 277 13.33 0.34 -8.26
C VAL A 277 12.36 0.11 -9.41
N ILE A 278 11.08 0.48 -9.24
CA ILE A 278 10.10 0.40 -10.33
C ILE A 278 10.51 1.24 -11.55
N GLN A 279 11.07 2.44 -11.36
CA GLN A 279 11.57 3.29 -12.43
C GLN A 279 12.72 2.64 -13.20
N GLU A 280 13.69 2.05 -12.51
CA GLU A 280 14.79 1.33 -13.15
C GLU A 280 14.26 0.11 -13.92
N MET A 281 13.37 -0.66 -13.29
CA MET A 281 12.70 -1.79 -13.93
C MET A 281 11.89 -1.36 -15.16
N SER A 282 11.32 -0.15 -15.14
CA SER A 282 10.50 0.38 -16.22
C SER A 282 11.27 0.68 -17.50
N LYS A 283 12.60 0.86 -17.43
CA LYS A 283 13.45 0.96 -18.63
C LYS A 283 13.37 -0.30 -19.48
N GLU A 284 13.26 -1.46 -18.83
CA GLU A 284 13.11 -2.75 -19.48
C GLU A 284 11.66 -3.20 -19.63
N PHE A 285 10.79 -2.76 -18.72
CA PHE A 285 9.37 -3.14 -18.66
C PHE A 285 8.48 -1.89 -18.47
N PRO A 286 8.25 -1.08 -19.54
CA PRO A 286 7.55 0.21 -19.42
C PRO A 286 6.16 0.14 -18.77
N THR A 287 5.46 -0.98 -19.00
CA THR A 287 4.13 -1.27 -18.43
C THR A 287 4.10 -1.27 -16.90
N LEU A 288 5.23 -1.54 -16.24
CA LEU A 288 5.32 -1.50 -14.77
C LEU A 288 5.06 -0.10 -14.25
N MET A 289 5.67 0.93 -14.86
CA MET A 289 5.48 2.32 -14.44
C MET A 289 4.07 2.83 -14.72
N ASP A 290 3.46 2.38 -15.83
CA ASP A 290 2.06 2.68 -16.13
C ASP A 290 1.14 2.19 -15.00
N THR A 291 1.26 0.92 -14.62
CA THR A 291 0.26 0.24 -13.79
C THR A 291 0.55 0.29 -12.29
N LEU A 292 1.82 0.22 -11.88
CA LEU A 292 2.23 0.24 -10.47
C LEU A 292 2.40 1.64 -9.90
N VAL A 293 2.49 2.67 -10.75
CA VAL A 293 2.64 4.06 -10.30
C VAL A 293 1.55 4.94 -10.90
N ARG A 294 1.56 5.17 -12.22
CA ARG A 294 0.71 6.20 -12.85
C ARG A 294 -0.80 5.95 -12.69
N GLU A 295 -1.26 4.72 -12.85
CA GLU A 295 -2.66 4.37 -12.60
C GLU A 295 -3.05 4.48 -11.11
N ARG A 296 -2.11 4.19 -10.20
CA ARG A 296 -2.35 4.35 -8.76
C ARG A 296 -2.41 5.84 -8.39
N ASP A 297 -1.58 6.68 -9.00
CA ASP A 297 -1.67 8.13 -8.84
C ASP A 297 -3.06 8.66 -9.24
N GLN A 298 -3.60 8.18 -10.36
CA GLN A 298 -4.94 8.54 -10.82
C GLN A 298 -6.02 8.07 -9.84
N TYR A 299 -5.94 6.81 -9.41
CA TYR A 299 -6.89 6.24 -8.44
C TYR A 299 -6.87 7.01 -7.12
N MET A 300 -5.68 7.24 -6.56
CA MET A 300 -5.51 7.94 -5.29
C MET A 300 -5.92 9.40 -5.39
N ALA A 301 -5.58 10.10 -6.48
CA ALA A 301 -6.01 11.49 -6.68
C ALA A 301 -7.54 11.61 -6.73
N ALA A 302 -8.21 10.71 -7.45
CA ALA A 302 -9.67 10.70 -7.53
C ALA A 302 -10.32 10.32 -6.19
N SER A 303 -9.76 9.32 -5.49
CA SER A 303 -10.25 8.89 -4.17
C SER A 303 -10.08 9.99 -3.13
N LEU A 304 -8.91 10.64 -3.09
CA LEU A 304 -8.60 11.73 -2.18
C LEU A 304 -9.47 12.96 -2.46
N LEU A 305 -9.73 13.29 -3.72
CA LEU A 305 -10.62 14.39 -4.08
C LEU A 305 -12.06 14.15 -3.61
N ARG A 306 -12.55 12.91 -3.74
CA ARG A 306 -13.88 12.53 -3.22
C ARG A 306 -13.95 12.72 -1.71
N VAL A 307 -12.98 12.18 -0.98
CA VAL A 307 -12.89 12.35 0.49
C VAL A 307 -12.84 13.83 0.87
N ALA A 308 -11.96 14.60 0.22
CA ALA A 308 -11.81 16.02 0.50
C ALA A 308 -13.06 16.83 0.17
N SER A 309 -13.89 16.41 -0.80
CA SER A 309 -15.14 17.09 -1.14
C SER A 309 -16.23 16.97 -0.07
N GLU A 310 -16.05 16.10 0.92
CA GLU A 310 -17.01 15.85 2.01
C GLU A 310 -16.51 16.34 3.37
N HIS A 311 -15.26 16.80 3.46
CA HIS A 311 -14.57 17.13 4.72
C HIS A 311 -13.91 18.51 4.66
N SER A 312 -13.53 19.06 5.80
CA SER A 312 -12.90 20.40 5.88
C SER A 312 -11.38 20.35 5.99
N SER A 313 -10.82 19.24 6.50
CA SER A 313 -9.39 19.05 6.68
C SER A 313 -9.01 17.59 6.51
N VAL A 314 -8.08 17.32 5.59
CA VAL A 314 -7.56 15.98 5.31
C VAL A 314 -6.05 15.99 5.33
N VAL A 315 -5.43 15.06 6.04
CA VAL A 315 -4.00 14.75 5.90
C VAL A 315 -3.86 13.45 5.13
N ALA A 316 -3.13 13.46 4.02
CA ALA A 316 -2.86 12.27 3.23
C ALA A 316 -1.40 11.82 3.38
N VAL A 317 -1.20 10.63 3.94
CA VAL A 317 0.11 9.99 4.13
C VAL A 317 0.35 9.04 2.96
N ILE A 318 1.26 9.44 2.08
CA ILE A 318 1.46 8.82 0.76
C ILE A 318 2.95 8.67 0.50
N GLY A 319 3.36 7.61 -0.18
CA GLY A 319 4.69 7.45 -0.71
C GLY A 319 5.11 8.65 -1.56
N ARG A 320 6.33 9.14 -1.32
CA ARG A 320 6.84 10.34 -2.00
C ARG A 320 6.83 10.22 -3.52
N GLY A 321 6.98 9.01 -4.06
CA GLY A 321 6.93 8.74 -5.50
C GLY A 321 5.58 9.06 -6.16
N HIS A 322 4.51 9.12 -5.37
CA HIS A 322 3.14 9.37 -5.85
C HIS A 322 2.72 10.84 -5.75
N ILE A 323 3.44 11.68 -4.99
CA ILE A 323 3.06 13.07 -4.71
C ILE A 323 2.88 13.89 -6.00
N ASP A 324 3.86 13.86 -6.90
CA ASP A 324 3.77 14.61 -8.15
C ASP A 324 2.72 14.06 -9.12
N GLY A 325 2.51 12.74 -9.09
CA GLY A 325 1.43 12.09 -9.84
C GLY A 325 0.06 12.54 -9.35
N ILE A 326 -0.16 12.59 -8.04
CA ILE A 326 -1.42 13.05 -7.44
C ILE A 326 -1.65 14.52 -7.74
N LYS A 327 -0.64 15.38 -7.58
CA LYS A 327 -0.74 16.81 -7.93
C LYS A 327 -1.15 17.01 -9.39
N LYS A 328 -0.54 16.25 -10.31
CA LYS A 328 -0.85 16.32 -11.74
C LYS A 328 -2.28 15.88 -12.05
N ASN A 329 -2.80 14.90 -11.31
CA ASN A 329 -4.13 14.33 -11.50
C ASN A 329 -5.21 15.01 -10.63
N TRP A 330 -4.84 15.96 -9.77
CA TRP A 330 -5.79 16.67 -8.91
C TRP A 330 -6.85 17.40 -9.73
N LYS A 331 -8.12 17.20 -9.37
CA LYS A 331 -9.30 17.76 -10.07
C LYS A 331 -9.42 17.38 -11.55
N GLN A 332 -8.70 16.37 -12.02
CA GLN A 332 -8.87 15.85 -13.36
C GLN A 332 -10.07 14.89 -13.42
N PRO A 333 -10.81 14.83 -14.55
CA PRO A 333 -11.89 13.87 -14.71
C PRO A 333 -11.30 12.47 -14.85
N ILE A 334 -11.44 11.66 -13.81
CA ILE A 334 -10.91 10.30 -13.73
C ILE A 334 -12.07 9.31 -13.56
N THR A 335 -12.22 8.41 -14.52
CA THR A 335 -13.21 7.34 -14.46
C THR A 335 -12.63 6.18 -13.66
N MET A 336 -13.06 6.02 -12.39
CA MET A 336 -12.53 4.98 -11.51
C MET A 336 -12.71 3.56 -12.08
N LYS A 337 -13.82 3.34 -12.78
CA LYS A 337 -14.14 2.07 -13.45
C LYS A 337 -13.02 1.61 -14.40
N ASP A 338 -12.45 2.52 -15.17
CA ASP A 338 -11.37 2.23 -16.14
C ASP A 338 -10.07 1.79 -15.45
N LEU A 339 -9.88 2.18 -14.18
CA LEU A 339 -8.73 1.79 -13.35
C LEU A 339 -8.96 0.47 -12.61
N MET A 340 -10.21 0.02 -12.52
CA MET A 340 -10.64 -1.17 -11.78
C MET A 340 -10.87 -2.39 -12.68
N GLU A 341 -11.28 -2.19 -13.93
CA GLU A 341 -11.49 -3.30 -14.86
C GLU A 341 -10.19 -3.98 -15.29
N ILE A 342 -10.17 -5.29 -15.51
CA ILE A 342 -8.97 -5.96 -16.05
C ILE A 342 -9.06 -5.87 -17.58
N PRO A 343 -8.07 -5.26 -18.26
CA PRO A 343 -8.12 -5.15 -19.71
C PRO A 343 -8.16 -6.55 -20.34
N THR A 344 -9.09 -6.75 -21.26
CA THR A 344 -9.24 -8.00 -21.99
C THR A 344 -8.06 -8.16 -22.95
N ASP A 345 -7.34 -9.27 -22.81
CA ASP A 345 -6.13 -9.53 -23.59
C ASP A 345 -6.50 -9.99 -25.02
N GLU A 346 -6.62 -9.04 -25.96
CA GLU A 346 -6.81 -9.34 -27.39
C GLU A 346 -5.64 -10.19 -27.96
N SER A 347 -4.47 -10.18 -27.30
CA SER A 347 -3.32 -10.97 -27.73
C SER A 347 -3.54 -12.48 -27.57
N VAL A 348 -4.37 -12.91 -26.62
CA VAL A 348 -4.69 -14.34 -26.41
C VAL A 348 -5.45 -14.91 -27.62
N PHE A 349 -6.31 -14.11 -28.24
CA PHE A 349 -6.98 -14.51 -29.48
C PHE A 349 -6.00 -14.65 -30.65
N THR A 350 -5.03 -13.74 -30.74
CA THR A 350 -4.02 -13.75 -31.80
C THR A 350 -3.07 -14.94 -31.66
N VAL A 351 -2.59 -15.23 -30.44
CA VAL A 351 -1.70 -16.36 -30.17
C VAL A 351 -2.40 -17.70 -30.40
N LYS A 352 -3.66 -17.87 -29.98
CA LYS A 352 -4.45 -19.08 -30.28
C LYS A 352 -4.59 -19.30 -31.78
N ARG A 353 -4.81 -18.24 -32.57
CA ARG A 353 -4.88 -18.34 -34.05
C ARG A 353 -3.54 -18.71 -34.66
N ILE A 354 -2.44 -18.16 -34.17
CA ILE A 354 -1.09 -18.49 -34.65
C ILE A 354 -0.74 -19.95 -34.33
N ILE A 355 -0.94 -20.39 -33.08
CA ILE A 355 -0.68 -21.78 -32.67
C ILE A 355 -1.53 -22.76 -33.48
N SER A 356 -2.82 -22.45 -33.67
CA SER A 356 -3.70 -23.27 -34.50
C SER A 356 -3.21 -23.34 -35.96
N SER A 357 -2.79 -22.21 -36.52
CA SER A 357 -2.24 -22.16 -37.89
C SER A 357 -0.94 -22.95 -38.04
N VAL A 358 -0.04 -22.88 -37.05
CA VAL A 358 1.21 -23.65 -37.02
C VAL A 358 0.92 -25.14 -36.87
N ALA A 359 -0.01 -25.53 -35.98
CA ALA A 359 -0.40 -26.92 -35.79
C ALA A 359 -1.01 -27.52 -37.08
N ILE A 360 -1.85 -26.75 -37.78
CA ILE A 360 -2.41 -27.14 -39.09
C ILE A 360 -1.30 -27.31 -40.13
N ALA A 361 -0.33 -26.38 -40.19
CA ALA A 361 0.79 -26.47 -41.13
C ALA A 361 1.69 -27.70 -40.87
N VAL A 362 1.98 -27.99 -39.59
CA VAL A 362 2.76 -29.18 -39.18
C VAL A 362 1.99 -30.47 -39.50
N ALA A 363 0.69 -30.54 -39.20
CA ALA A 363 -0.13 -31.70 -39.55
C ALA A 363 -0.22 -31.90 -41.07
N GLY A 364 -0.42 -30.82 -41.84
CA GLY A 364 -0.48 -30.87 -43.29
C GLY A 364 0.84 -31.35 -43.92
N THR A 365 1.97 -30.83 -43.44
CA THR A 365 3.30 -31.27 -43.91
C THR A 365 3.61 -32.73 -43.56
N ALA A 366 3.20 -33.20 -42.38
CA ALA A 366 3.32 -34.61 -42.00
C ALA A 366 2.49 -35.54 -42.91
N ILE A 367 1.23 -35.16 -43.23
CA ILE A 367 0.35 -35.93 -44.11
C ILE A 367 0.92 -35.99 -45.53
N VAL A 368 1.35 -34.84 -46.10
CA VAL A 368 1.95 -34.79 -47.44
C VAL A 368 3.23 -35.63 -47.49
N SER A 369 4.09 -35.52 -46.48
CA SER A 369 5.31 -36.33 -46.38
C SER A 369 5.00 -37.83 -46.30
N GLY A 370 3.97 -38.23 -45.55
CA GLY A 370 3.49 -39.61 -45.47
C GLY A 370 2.99 -40.14 -46.82
N ILE A 371 2.21 -39.35 -47.57
CA ILE A 371 1.72 -39.72 -48.90
C ILE A 371 2.88 -39.87 -49.91
N LEU A 372 3.85 -38.96 -49.88
CA LEU A 372 5.02 -39.01 -50.76
C LEU A 372 5.92 -40.22 -50.48
N LEU A 373 6.09 -40.58 -49.20
CA LEU A 373 6.81 -41.79 -48.80
C LEU A 373 6.07 -43.07 -49.18
N ALA A 374 4.73 -43.08 -49.06
CA ALA A 374 3.89 -44.21 -49.47
C ALA A 374 3.87 -44.43 -50.98
N ARG A 375 4.02 -43.37 -51.81
CA ARG A 375 4.15 -43.48 -53.28
C ARG A 375 5.54 -43.91 -53.76
N ARG A 376 6.55 -43.85 -52.90
CA ARG A 376 7.93 -44.27 -53.22
C ARG A 376 8.25 -45.70 -52.80
N ARG A 377 7.35 -46.35 -52.05
CA ARG A 377 7.29 -47.80 -51.87
C ARG A 377 6.40 -48.40 -52.93
#